data_AF-A0ABD5JB50-F1
#
_entry.id   AF-A0ABD5JB50-F1
#
_cell.length_a   1.000
_cell.length_b   1.000
_cell.length_c   1.000
_cell.angle_alpha   90.00
_cell.angle_beta   90.00
_cell.angle_gamma   90.00
#
_symmetry.space_group_name_H-M   'P 1'
#
loop_
_entity.id
_entity.type
_entity.pdbx_description
1 polymer ?
#
loop_
_entity_poly.entity_id
_entity_poly.type
_entity_poly.pdbx_seq_one_letter_code
_entity_poly.pdbx_strand_id
1 'polypeptide(L)'
;MSGATSFYVPRFPPGIAEAGFFPGVMYYLTTWLPDSARRRAGALVLGGSATAYIVTGPISGALLEMRGLGGFAGWRWMFAREGALSITVVLVAAFFLVSRIQDAR
;
A
#
# COMPACT_ATOMS: atom_id res chain seq x y z
N MET A 1 22.29 11.37 14.34
CA MET A 1 22.10 11.73 12.92
C MET A 1 21.17 12.93 12.85
N SER A 2 21.70 14.15 12.89
CA SER A 2 20.90 15.39 12.76
C SER A 2 21.24 16.02 11.42
N GLY A 3 20.25 16.13 10.53
CA GLY A 3 20.43 16.65 9.18
C GLY A 3 19.39 16.07 8.21
N ALA A 4 19.16 16.75 7.08
CA ALA A 4 18.15 16.40 6.09
C ALA A 4 18.19 14.91 5.65
N THR A 5 19.37 14.30 5.65
CA THR A 5 19.58 12.89 5.32
C THR A 5 18.84 11.93 6.25
N SER A 6 18.73 12.20 7.56
CA SER A 6 18.02 11.29 8.48
C SER A 6 16.51 11.25 8.23
N PHE A 7 15.99 12.25 7.54
CA PHE A 7 14.60 12.35 7.12
C PHE A 7 14.35 11.73 5.74
N TYR A 8 15.29 11.91 4.80
CA TYR A 8 15.14 11.39 3.44
C TYR A 8 15.39 9.89 3.34
N VAL A 9 16.37 9.35 4.07
CA VAL A 9 16.70 7.92 4.06
C VAL A 9 15.49 7.01 4.36
N PRO A 10 14.71 7.24 5.44
CA PRO A 10 13.53 6.41 5.70
C PRO A 10 12.36 6.64 4.72
N ARG A 11 12.30 7.79 4.03
CA ARG A 11 11.23 8.12 3.08
C ARG A 11 11.48 7.59 1.66
N PHE A 12 12.74 7.39 1.32
CA PHE A 12 13.13 6.99 -0.02
C PHE A 12 12.62 5.59 -0.43
N PRO A 13 12.74 4.53 0.40
CA PRO A 13 12.27 3.20 0.00
C PRO A 13 10.76 3.12 -0.26
N PRO A 14 9.88 3.66 0.62
CA PRO A 14 8.45 3.74 0.32
C PRO A 14 8.17 4.53 -0.95
N GLY A 15 8.88 5.65 -1.18
CA GLY A 15 8.67 6.48 -2.37
C GLY A 15 8.96 5.73 -3.68
N ILE A 16 10.03 4.92 -3.72
CA ILE A 16 10.31 4.07 -4.89
C ILE A 16 9.22 3.00 -5.04
N ALA A 17 8.83 2.35 -3.94
CA ALA A 17 7.83 1.30 -3.97
C ALA A 17 6.46 1.81 -4.47
N GLU A 18 6.04 3.00 -4.03
CA GLU A 18 4.76 3.61 -4.42
C GLU A 18 4.77 4.12 -5.87
N ALA A 19 5.90 4.61 -6.37
CA ALA A 19 6.00 5.15 -7.73
C ALA A 19 5.64 4.14 -8.83
N GLY A 20 5.99 2.86 -8.63
CA GLY A 20 5.69 1.78 -9.58
C GLY A 20 4.27 1.21 -9.49
N PHE A 21 3.55 1.48 -8.41
CA PHE A 21 2.29 0.81 -8.10
C PHE A 21 1.20 1.10 -9.14
N PHE A 22 0.88 2.38 -9.35
CA PHE A 22 -0.19 2.77 -10.27
C PHE A 22 0.04 2.32 -11.72
N PRO A 23 1.20 2.58 -12.36
CA PRO A 23 1.45 2.08 -13.70
C PRO A 23 1.48 0.54 -13.76
N GLY A 24 1.96 -0.13 -12.71
CA GLY A 24 1.94 -1.59 -12.60
C GLY A 24 0.52 -2.16 -12.60
N VAL A 25 -0.39 -1.58 -11.80
CA VAL A 25 -1.80 -2.00 -11.76
C VAL A 25 -2.47 -1.75 -13.11
N MET A 26 -2.25 -0.58 -13.73
CA MET A 26 -2.85 -0.29 -15.04
C MET A 26 -2.36 -1.24 -16.13
N TYR A 27 -1.08 -1.59 -16.14
CA TYR A 27 -0.51 -2.60 -17.05
C TYR A 27 -1.10 -4.00 -16.79
N TYR A 28 -1.28 -4.39 -15.53
CA TYR A 28 -1.93 -5.64 -15.18
C TYR A 28 -3.38 -5.68 -15.69
N LEU A 29 -4.15 -4.62 -15.49
CA LEU A 29 -5.54 -4.56 -15.96
C LEU A 29 -5.63 -4.55 -17.49
N THR A 30 -4.70 -3.88 -18.19
CA THR A 30 -4.73 -3.87 -19.66
C THR A 30 -4.38 -5.23 -20.25
N THR A 31 -3.48 -5.98 -19.63
CA THR A 31 -3.15 -7.33 -20.09
C THR A 31 -4.30 -8.31 -19.78
N TRP A 32 -4.85 -8.30 -18.58
CA TRP A 32 -5.83 -9.29 -18.12
C TRP A 32 -7.30 -9.02 -18.49
N LEU A 33 -7.70 -7.76 -18.71
CA LEU A 33 -9.10 -7.42 -18.98
C LEU A 33 -9.33 -6.99 -20.43
N PRO A 34 -10.49 -7.35 -21.02
CA PRO A 34 -10.93 -6.81 -22.29
C PRO A 34 -11.29 -5.32 -22.16
N ASP A 35 -11.22 -4.60 -23.28
CA ASP A 35 -11.35 -3.13 -23.30
C ASP A 35 -12.66 -2.61 -22.69
N SER A 36 -13.75 -3.37 -22.86
CA SER A 36 -15.07 -3.08 -22.28
C SER A 36 -15.08 -3.04 -20.74
N ALA A 37 -14.21 -3.81 -20.08
CA ALA A 37 -14.13 -3.91 -18.62
C ALA A 37 -13.04 -3.01 -18.01
N ARG A 38 -12.01 -2.63 -18.78
CA ARG A 38 -10.86 -1.83 -18.30
C ARG A 38 -11.27 -0.51 -17.67
N ARG A 39 -12.21 0.22 -18.28
CA ARG A 39 -12.69 1.51 -17.73
C ARG A 39 -13.33 1.36 -16.35
N ARG A 40 -14.13 0.30 -16.15
CA ARG A 40 -14.77 0.03 -14.86
C ARG A 40 -13.74 -0.37 -13.81
N ALA A 41 -12.79 -1.23 -14.17
CA ALA A 41 -11.71 -1.63 -13.27
C ALA A 41 -10.82 -0.45 -12.86
N GLY A 42 -10.45 0.43 -13.80
CA GLY A 42 -9.71 1.65 -13.50
C GLY A 42 -10.46 2.59 -12.55
N ALA A 43 -11.78 2.75 -12.76
CA ALA A 43 -12.62 3.52 -11.85
C ALA A 43 -12.68 2.92 -10.43
N LEU A 44 -12.71 1.59 -10.31
CA LEU A 44 -12.65 0.90 -9.02
C LEU A 44 -11.29 1.09 -8.33
N VAL A 45 -10.17 1.04 -9.06
CA VAL A 45 -8.84 1.31 -8.49
C VAL A 45 -8.76 2.74 -7.94
N LEU A 46 -9.18 3.73 -8.73
CA LEU A 46 -9.15 5.13 -8.30
C LEU A 46 -10.12 5.41 -7.14
N GLY A 47 -11.35 4.90 -7.23
CA GLY A 47 -12.35 5.04 -6.17
C GLY A 47 -11.95 4.30 -4.89
N GLY A 48 -11.33 3.14 -5.02
CA GLY A 48 -10.74 2.38 -3.91
C GLY A 48 -9.64 3.17 -3.21
N SER A 49 -8.72 3.78 -3.96
CA SER A 49 -7.67 4.64 -3.40
C SER A 49 -8.25 5.85 -2.66
N ALA A 50 -9.25 6.52 -3.22
CA ALA A 50 -9.92 7.64 -2.55
C ALA A 50 -10.57 7.21 -1.22
N THR A 51 -11.24 6.07 -1.23
CA THR A 51 -11.86 5.50 -0.03
C THR A 51 -10.81 5.11 1.01
N ALA A 52 -9.69 4.52 0.58
CA ALA A 52 -8.59 4.17 1.46
C ALA A 52 -8.04 5.40 2.19
N TYR A 53 -7.82 6.53 1.50
CA TYR A 53 -7.36 7.76 2.14
C TYR A 53 -8.31 8.28 3.23
N ILE A 54 -9.62 8.15 3.03
CA ILE A 54 -10.63 8.55 4.02
C ILE A 54 -10.57 7.65 5.26
N VAL A 55 -10.41 6.34 5.06
CA VAL A 55 -10.42 5.34 6.13
C VAL A 55 -9.10 5.29 6.90
N THR A 56 -7.96 5.53 6.24
CA THR A 56 -6.64 5.49 6.87
C THR A 56 -6.51 6.54 7.97
N GLY A 57 -7.03 7.74 7.79
CA GLY A 57 -6.94 8.83 8.79
C GLY A 57 -7.42 8.43 10.19
N PRO A 58 -8.68 7.97 10.35
CA PRO A 58 -9.19 7.47 11.63
C PRO A 58 -8.42 6.28 12.20
N ILE A 59 -8.02 5.32 11.36
CA ILE A 59 -7.26 4.14 11.79
C ILE A 59 -5.91 4.55 12.37
N SER A 60 -5.16 5.37 11.63
CA SER A 60 -3.87 5.91 12.07
C SER A 60 -4.02 6.76 13.33
N GLY A 61 -5.09 7.57 13.41
CA GLY A 61 -5.44 8.34 14.61
C GLY A 61 -5.61 7.45 15.86
N ALA A 62 -6.40 6.39 15.75
CA ALA A 62 -6.60 5.43 16.84
C ALA A 62 -5.30 4.72 17.24
N LEU A 63 -4.43 4.40 16.27
CA LEU A 63 -3.13 3.79 16.56
C LEU A 63 -2.16 4.75 17.26
N LEU A 64 -2.24 6.06 16.99
CA LEU A 64 -1.42 7.06 17.68
C LEU A 64 -1.79 7.21 19.15
N GLU A 65 -3.04 6.88 19.54
CA GLU A 65 -3.47 6.88 20.94
C GLU A 65 -2.82 5.76 21.76
N MET A 66 -2.16 4.77 21.13
CA MET A 66 -1.40 3.70 21.77
C MET A 66 -0.05 4.16 22.38
N ARG A 67 -0.02 5.38 22.91
CA ARG A 67 1.13 5.96 23.61
C ARG A 67 1.33 5.30 24.97
N GLY A 68 2.56 4.90 25.29
CA GLY A 68 2.92 4.33 26.59
C GLY A 68 2.84 2.81 26.69
N LEU A 69 2.29 2.11 25.70
CA LEU A 69 2.39 0.65 25.58
C LEU A 69 3.87 0.27 25.33
N GLY A 70 4.50 -0.36 26.34
CA GLY A 70 5.92 -0.75 26.29
C GLY A 70 6.93 0.40 26.32
N GLY A 71 6.52 1.59 26.79
CA GLY A 71 7.41 2.77 26.88
C GLY A 71 7.72 3.45 25.54
N PHE A 72 7.06 3.05 24.45
CA PHE A 72 7.27 3.61 23.12
C PHE A 72 6.23 4.69 22.76
N ALA A 73 6.62 5.57 21.84
CA ALA A 73 5.72 6.55 21.24
C ALA A 73 4.71 5.87 20.30
N GLY A 74 3.46 6.35 20.28
CA GLY A 74 2.36 5.75 19.51
C GLY A 74 2.65 5.62 18.01
N TRP A 75 3.40 6.57 17.42
CA TRP A 75 3.78 6.51 16.00
C TRP A 75 4.61 5.27 15.64
N ARG A 76 5.41 4.74 16.59
CA ARG A 76 6.18 3.51 16.37
C ARG A 76 5.26 2.29 16.25
N TRP A 77 4.22 2.24 17.06
CA TRP A 77 3.20 1.20 17.01
C TRP A 77 2.33 1.31 15.75
N MET A 78 2.00 2.53 15.35
CA MET A 78 1.30 2.80 14.09
C MET A 78 2.07 2.21 12.90
N PHE A 79 3.33 2.60 12.69
CA PHE A 79 4.13 2.06 11.59
C PHE A 79 4.37 0.55 11.69
N ALA A 80 4.57 0.01 12.89
CA ALA A 80 4.77 -1.42 13.06
C ALA A 80 3.54 -2.23 12.66
N ARG A 81 2.34 -1.79 13.07
CA ARG A 81 1.08 -2.50 12.78
C ARG A 81 0.62 -2.31 11.34
N GLU A 82 0.63 -1.07 10.83
CA GLU A 82 0.27 -0.79 9.44
C GLU A 82 1.27 -1.41 8.47
N GLY A 83 2.57 -1.39 8.80
CA GLY A 83 3.61 -2.06 8.05
C GLY A 83 3.44 -3.58 8.04
N ALA A 84 3.16 -4.19 9.19
CA ALA A 84 2.91 -5.63 9.28
C ALA A 84 1.68 -6.07 8.46
N LEU A 85 0.59 -5.30 8.52
CA LEU A 85 -0.60 -5.56 7.69
C LEU A 85 -0.27 -5.45 6.20
N SER A 86 0.46 -4.40 5.80
CA SER A 86 0.87 -4.20 4.41
C SER A 86 1.74 -5.34 3.89
N ILE A 87 2.73 -5.79 4.68
CA ILE A 87 3.58 -6.94 4.34
C ILE A 87 2.73 -8.20 4.18
N THR A 88 1.76 -8.42 5.07
CA THR A 88 0.87 -9.58 5.00
C THR A 88 0.06 -9.58 3.71
N VAL A 89 -0.53 -8.43 3.34
CA VAL A 89 -1.27 -8.28 2.08
C VAL A 89 -0.38 -8.54 0.86
N VAL A 90 0.86 -8.02 0.87
CA VAL A 90 1.83 -8.27 -0.20
C VAL A 90 2.20 -9.75 -0.31
N LEU A 91 2.43 -10.43 0.81
CA LEU A 91 2.73 -11.87 0.81
C LEU A 91 1.55 -12.67 0.26
N VAL A 92 0.33 -12.38 0.72
CA VAL A 92 -0.89 -13.01 0.19
C VAL A 92 -1.02 -12.75 -1.31
N ALA A 93 -0.85 -11.51 -1.77
CA ALA A 93 -0.87 -11.18 -3.19
C ALA A 93 0.20 -11.95 -3.98
N ALA A 94 1.41 -12.11 -3.44
CA ALA A 94 2.48 -12.85 -4.12
C ALA A 94 2.15 -14.33 -4.33
N PHE A 95 1.35 -14.95 -3.46
CA PHE A 95 0.93 -16.35 -3.60
C PHE A 95 -0.36 -16.55 -4.40
N PHE A 96 -1.29 -15.58 -4.34
CA PHE A 96 -2.62 -15.72 -4.97
C PHE A 96 -2.77 -14.98 -6.30
N LEU A 97 -1.99 -13.93 -6.54
CA LEU A 97 -2.09 -13.15 -7.78
C LEU A 97 -1.30 -13.83 -8.89
N VAL A 98 -2.01 -14.31 -9.91
CA VAL A 98 -1.37 -14.89 -11.09
C VAL A 98 -0.72 -13.76 -11.89
N SER A 99 0.59 -13.86 -12.09
CA SER A 99 1.40 -12.79 -12.69
C SER A 99 1.20 -12.68 -14.20
N ARG A 100 0.88 -13.78 -14.89
CA ARG A 100 0.77 -13.84 -16.36
C ARG A 100 -0.45 -14.64 -16.79
N ILE A 101 -1.09 -14.21 -17.87
CA ILE A 101 -2.22 -14.92 -18.48
C ILE A 101 -1.81 -16.34 -18.91
N GLN A 102 -0.53 -16.54 -19.27
CA GLN A 102 0.03 -17.85 -19.62
C GLN A 102 0.13 -18.82 -18.43
N ASP A 103 0.16 -18.30 -17.20
CA ASP A 103 0.20 -19.08 -15.96
C ASP A 103 -1.22 -19.31 -15.40
N ALA A 104 -2.25 -18.77 -16.05
CA ALA A 104 -3.64 -19.07 -15.71
C ALA A 104 -3.99 -20.46 -16.25
N ARG A 105 -4.05 -21.46 -15.34
CA ARG A 105 -4.64 -22.77 -15.63
C ARG A 105 -6.15 -22.74 -15.51
#